data_AF-A0A8T0CQW8-F1
#
_entry.id   AF-A0A8T0CQW8-F1
#
_cell.length_a   1.000
_cell.length_b   1.000
_cell.length_c   1.000
_cell.angle_alpha   90.00
_cell.angle_beta   90.00
_cell.angle_gamma   90.00
#
_symmetry.space_group_name_H-M   'P 1'
#
loop_
_entity.id
_entity.type
_entity.pdbx_description
1 polymer ?
#
loop_
_entity_poly.entity_id
_entity_poly.type
_entity_poly.pdbx_seq_one_letter_code
_entity_poly.pdbx_strand_id
1 'polypeptide(L)'
;MLDLSRSNIEDDWDGLSQFQMTKNLKVLDLTGCTKITRTPDFSDFMSLEVLILSGCVKLITIDSSIRKLELLKTLNIEGCRYLRQVPTLHSSTQIVRDRDTGLIERLRMRPQATWGRFRASSLRQDNHW
;
A
#
# COMPACT_ATOMS: atom_id res chain seq x y z
N MET A 1 -16.47 -2.63 -15.33
CA MET A 1 -15.79 -3.19 -14.14
C MET A 1 -14.82 -4.23 -14.64
N LEU A 2 -13.63 -4.30 -14.05
CA LEU A 2 -12.60 -5.29 -14.36
C LEU A 2 -12.29 -6.01 -13.05
N ASP A 3 -12.53 -7.32 -13.05
CA ASP A 3 -12.27 -8.20 -11.92
C ASP A 3 -11.08 -9.09 -12.27
N LEU A 4 -10.00 -8.91 -11.52
CA LEU A 4 -8.81 -9.76 -11.56
C LEU A 4 -8.57 -10.38 -10.19
N SER A 5 -9.59 -10.45 -9.33
CA SER A 5 -9.49 -11.00 -7.99
C SER A 5 -8.95 -12.44 -8.05
N ARG A 6 -8.04 -12.74 -7.12
CA ARG A 6 -7.35 -14.04 -6.97
C ARG A 6 -6.64 -14.52 -8.24
N SER A 7 -6.40 -13.63 -9.19
CA SER A 7 -5.68 -13.96 -10.42
C SER A 7 -4.18 -14.11 -10.15
N ASN A 8 -3.52 -14.87 -11.01
CA ASN A 8 -2.08 -15.15 -10.92
C ASN A 8 -1.21 -14.05 -11.57
N ILE A 9 -1.71 -12.81 -11.54
CA ILE A 9 -1.05 -11.65 -12.15
C ILE A 9 0.21 -11.27 -11.36
N GLU A 10 1.23 -10.83 -12.08
CA GLU A 10 2.50 -10.37 -11.53
C GLU A 10 2.66 -8.86 -11.79
N ASP A 11 3.79 -8.28 -11.39
CA ASP A 11 4.07 -6.85 -11.56
C ASP A 11 4.38 -6.45 -13.02
N ASP A 12 3.77 -7.14 -13.97
CA ASP A 12 3.86 -6.90 -15.40
C ASP A 12 2.52 -6.37 -15.91
N TRP A 13 2.39 -5.05 -15.84
CA TRP A 13 1.16 -4.33 -16.16
C TRP A 13 1.16 -3.75 -17.57
N ASP A 14 2.17 -4.04 -18.39
CA ASP A 14 2.36 -3.45 -19.72
C ASP A 14 1.21 -3.79 -20.68
N GLY A 15 0.53 -4.92 -20.45
CA GLY A 15 -0.69 -5.27 -21.17
C GLY A 15 -1.87 -4.36 -20.80
N LEU A 16 -1.96 -3.89 -19.55
CA LEU A 16 -3.12 -3.15 -19.06
C LEU A 16 -3.21 -1.72 -19.59
N SER A 17 -2.09 -1.04 -19.77
CA SER A 17 -2.01 0.34 -20.29
C SER A 17 -2.44 0.44 -21.76
N GLN A 18 -2.40 -0.66 -22.51
CA GLN A 18 -2.75 -0.69 -23.93
C GLN A 18 -4.27 -0.82 -24.17
N PHE A 19 -5.05 -1.18 -23.15
CA PHE A 19 -6.49 -1.34 -23.32
C PHE A 19 -7.18 0.03 -23.25
N GLN A 20 -7.79 0.45 -24.37
CA GLN A 20 -8.67 1.63 -24.40
C GLN A 20 -9.81 1.57 -23.36
N MET A 21 -10.11 0.39 -22.82
CA MET A 21 -11.11 0.17 -21.78
C MET A 21 -10.75 0.83 -20.43
N THR A 22 -9.47 1.10 -20.13
CA THR A 22 -9.05 1.74 -18.87
C THR A 22 -9.68 3.12 -18.68
N LYS A 23 -9.89 3.87 -19.78
CA LYS A 23 -10.48 5.21 -19.77
C LYS A 23 -11.91 5.26 -19.25
N ASN A 24 -12.67 4.17 -19.40
CA ASN A 24 -14.06 4.05 -18.96
C ASN A 24 -14.22 3.11 -17.76
N LEU A 25 -13.11 2.65 -17.18
CA LEU A 25 -13.14 1.69 -16.11
C LEU A 25 -13.49 2.37 -14.78
N LYS A 26 -14.65 2.01 -14.21
CA LYS A 26 -15.10 2.54 -12.90
C LYS A 26 -14.64 1.74 -11.69
N VAL A 27 -14.44 0.43 -11.86
CA VAL A 27 -14.12 -0.49 -10.77
C VAL A 27 -13.01 -1.42 -11.23
N LEU A 28 -11.93 -1.49 -10.44
CA LEU A 28 -10.84 -2.43 -10.58
C LEU A 28 -10.71 -3.25 -9.29
N ASP A 29 -10.94 -4.55 -9.40
CA ASP A 29 -10.80 -5.48 -8.29
C ASP A 29 -9.56 -6.35 -8.46
N LEU A 30 -8.60 -6.20 -7.54
CA LEU A 30 -7.36 -6.98 -7.45
C LEU A 30 -7.34 -7.82 -6.15
N THR A 31 -8.50 -8.08 -5.54
CA THR A 31 -8.60 -8.75 -4.24
C THR A 31 -7.84 -10.08 -4.24
N GLY A 32 -6.95 -10.29 -3.29
CA GLY A 32 -6.23 -11.55 -3.13
C GLY A 32 -5.18 -11.82 -4.21
N CYS A 33 -4.76 -10.81 -4.98
CA CYS A 33 -3.59 -10.92 -5.86
C CYS A 33 -2.33 -10.97 -5.00
N THR A 34 -1.91 -12.18 -4.62
CA THR A 34 -0.81 -12.38 -3.65
C THR A 34 0.59 -12.28 -4.27
N LYS A 35 0.70 -12.15 -5.58
CA LYS A 35 1.97 -12.07 -6.31
C LYS A 35 2.41 -10.65 -6.63
N ILE A 36 1.48 -9.70 -6.70
CA ILE A 36 1.82 -8.32 -7.01
C ILE A 36 2.55 -7.68 -5.84
N THR A 37 3.65 -6.98 -6.13
CA THR A 37 4.39 -6.13 -5.20
C THR A 37 4.16 -4.65 -5.50
N ARG A 38 3.70 -4.30 -6.71
CA ARG A 38 3.33 -2.93 -7.10
C ARG A 38 2.04 -2.89 -7.95
N THR A 39 1.30 -1.79 -7.91
CA THR A 39 0.14 -1.56 -8.79
C THR A 39 0.56 -1.05 -10.18
N PRO A 40 -0.32 -1.09 -11.19
CA PRO A 40 -0.05 -0.44 -12.48
C PRO A 40 0.05 1.09 -12.36
N ASP A 41 0.54 1.72 -13.43
CA ASP A 41 0.31 3.15 -13.66
C ASP A 41 -1.19 3.39 -13.92
N PHE A 42 -1.77 4.30 -13.14
CA PHE A 42 -3.17 4.68 -13.18
C PHE A 42 -3.46 5.90 -14.08
N SER A 43 -2.46 6.41 -14.82
CA SER A 43 -2.61 7.63 -15.62
C SER A 43 -3.74 7.55 -16.67
N ASP A 44 -4.07 6.36 -17.16
CA ASP A 44 -5.18 6.15 -18.12
C ASP A 44 -6.52 5.80 -17.45
N PHE A 45 -6.55 5.62 -16.13
CA PHE A 45 -7.73 5.17 -15.37
C PHE A 45 -8.59 6.34 -14.88
N MET A 46 -8.73 7.40 -15.69
CA MET A 46 -9.35 8.68 -15.27
C MET A 46 -10.80 8.55 -14.79
N SER A 47 -11.52 7.50 -15.18
CA SER A 47 -12.90 7.21 -14.74
C SER A 47 -13.01 6.29 -13.52
N LEU A 48 -11.88 5.91 -12.88
CA LEU A 48 -11.88 4.93 -11.81
C LEU A 48 -12.47 5.51 -10.52
N GLU A 49 -13.52 4.86 -10.02
CA GLU A 49 -14.24 5.24 -8.81
C GLU A 49 -13.89 4.33 -7.63
N VAL A 50 -13.59 3.05 -7.88
CA VAL A 50 -13.31 2.04 -6.85
C VAL A 50 -12.08 1.21 -7.23
N LEU A 51 -11.12 1.14 -6.30
CA LEU A 51 -9.95 0.27 -6.37
C LEU A 51 -9.91 -0.65 -5.15
N ILE A 52 -9.92 -1.96 -5.38
CA ILE A 52 -9.89 -2.97 -4.32
C ILE A 52 -8.57 -3.74 -4.39
N LEU A 53 -7.75 -3.61 -3.36
CA LEU A 53 -6.46 -4.28 -3.17
C LEU A 53 -6.50 -5.23 -1.95
N SER A 54 -7.70 -5.55 -1.46
CA SER A 54 -7.87 -6.32 -0.23
C SER A 54 -7.15 -7.67 -0.31
N GLY A 55 -6.39 -8.04 0.71
CA GLY A 55 -5.66 -9.32 0.76
C GLY A 55 -4.48 -9.41 -0.22
N CYS A 56 -4.01 -8.32 -0.82
CA CYS A 56 -2.77 -8.28 -1.59
C CYS A 56 -1.56 -8.30 -0.64
N VAL A 57 -1.29 -9.48 -0.08
CA VAL A 57 -0.37 -9.62 1.05
C VAL A 57 1.07 -9.21 0.76
N LYS A 58 1.52 -9.29 -0.51
CA LYS A 58 2.88 -8.92 -0.94
C LYS A 58 2.99 -7.49 -1.49
N LEU A 59 1.89 -6.74 -1.57
CA LEU A 59 1.89 -5.39 -2.11
C LEU A 59 2.76 -4.48 -1.23
N ILE A 60 3.76 -3.84 -1.82
CA ILE A 60 4.75 -2.98 -1.15
C ILE A 60 4.45 -1.51 -1.43
N THR A 61 4.10 -1.21 -2.68
CA THR A 61 3.93 0.17 -3.17
C THR A 61 2.71 0.28 -4.07
N ILE A 62 1.94 1.34 -3.86
CA ILE A 62 0.92 1.80 -4.82
C ILE A 62 1.57 2.88 -5.69
N ASP A 63 1.38 2.79 -6.99
CA ASP A 63 1.93 3.74 -7.95
C ASP A 63 1.43 5.17 -7.68
N SER A 64 2.34 6.13 -7.82
CA SER A 64 2.08 7.54 -7.48
C SER A 64 1.00 8.20 -8.34
N SER A 65 0.77 7.67 -9.55
CA SER A 65 -0.28 8.12 -10.47
C SER A 65 -1.69 8.01 -9.89
N ILE A 66 -1.92 7.21 -8.84
CA ILE A 66 -3.20 7.13 -8.12
C ILE A 66 -3.72 8.51 -7.67
N ARG A 67 -2.81 9.47 -7.46
CA ARG A 67 -3.16 10.86 -7.09
C ARG A 67 -3.89 11.62 -8.20
N LYS A 68 -3.75 11.18 -9.44
CA LYS A 68 -4.43 11.74 -10.62
C LYS A 68 -5.88 11.25 -10.75
N LEU A 69 -6.28 10.26 -9.96
CA LEU A 69 -7.63 9.70 -9.98
C LEU A 69 -8.61 10.60 -9.23
N GLU A 70 -9.06 11.68 -9.88
CA GLU A 70 -9.98 12.67 -9.29
C GLU A 70 -11.36 12.08 -8.93
N LEU A 71 -11.77 11.02 -9.63
CA LEU A 71 -13.06 10.35 -9.43
C LEU A 71 -13.00 9.20 -8.42
N LEU A 72 -11.83 8.90 -7.85
CA LEU A 72 -11.65 7.78 -6.93
C LEU A 72 -12.38 8.06 -5.61
N LYS A 73 -13.43 7.28 -5.35
CA LYS A 73 -14.25 7.35 -4.14
C LYS A 73 -13.79 6.35 -3.09
N THR A 74 -13.25 5.21 -3.50
CA THR A 74 -12.91 4.13 -2.57
C THR A 74 -11.59 3.46 -2.94
N LEU A 75 -10.71 3.37 -1.95
CA LEU A 75 -9.50 2.55 -1.97
C LEU A 75 -9.55 1.54 -0.83
N ASN A 76 -9.67 0.25 -1.13
CA ASN A 76 -9.57 -0.81 -0.12
C ASN A 76 -8.17 -1.42 -0.11
N ILE A 77 -7.47 -1.33 1.01
CA ILE A 77 -6.14 -1.89 1.28
C ILE A 77 -6.11 -2.80 2.51
N GLU A 78 -7.26 -3.34 2.94
CA GLU A 78 -7.35 -4.33 4.02
C GLU A 78 -6.46 -5.55 3.73
N GLY A 79 -5.75 -6.06 4.73
CA GLY A 79 -4.87 -7.22 4.57
C GLY A 79 -3.60 -6.98 3.74
N CYS A 80 -3.31 -5.75 3.31
CA CYS A 80 -2.05 -5.36 2.64
C CYS A 80 -0.89 -5.20 3.64
N ARG A 81 -0.38 -6.34 4.14
CA ARG A 81 0.55 -6.39 5.28
C ARG A 81 1.93 -5.78 5.06
N TYR A 82 2.41 -5.67 3.82
CA TYR A 82 3.72 -5.10 3.49
C TYR A 82 3.66 -3.73 2.82
N LEU A 83 2.47 -3.13 2.71
CA LEU A 83 2.30 -1.82 2.09
C LEU A 83 3.01 -0.76 2.92
N ARG A 84 4.07 -0.16 2.36
CA ARG A 84 4.94 0.76 3.11
C ARG A 84 4.33 2.13 3.29
N GLN A 85 3.60 2.59 2.28
CA GLN A 85 3.04 3.93 2.24
C GLN A 85 1.65 3.87 1.62
N VAL A 86 0.71 4.52 2.29
CA VAL A 86 -0.60 4.81 1.72
C VAL A 86 -0.46 6.14 0.97
N PRO A 87 -0.88 6.21 -0.31
CA PRO A 87 -0.81 7.44 -1.08
C PRO A 87 -1.68 8.52 -0.42
N THR A 88 -1.24 9.79 -0.48
CA THR A 88 -2.09 10.92 -0.10
C THR A 88 -3.05 11.16 -1.27
N LEU A 89 -4.34 10.96 -1.02
CA LEU A 89 -5.40 11.14 -1.99
C LEU A 89 -6.17 12.43 -1.70
N HIS A 90 -7.14 12.76 -2.56
CA HIS A 90 -8.08 13.83 -2.33
C HIS A 90 -8.91 13.55 -1.07
N SER A 91 -9.34 14.59 -0.36
CA SER A 91 -10.08 14.48 0.91
C SER A 91 -11.43 13.76 0.76
N SER A 92 -11.96 13.65 -0.46
CA SER A 92 -13.18 12.94 -0.80
C SER A 92 -13.01 11.41 -0.89
N THR A 93 -11.78 10.90 -0.98
CA THR A 93 -11.55 9.46 -1.15
C THR A 93 -11.61 8.73 0.18
N GLN A 94 -12.50 7.73 0.27
CA GLN A 94 -12.57 6.84 1.41
C GLN A 94 -11.49 5.75 1.30
N ILE A 95 -10.63 5.66 2.31
CA ILE A 95 -9.64 4.57 2.41
C ILE A 95 -10.15 3.55 3.41
N VAL A 96 -10.44 2.34 2.92
CA VAL A 96 -10.78 1.17 3.73
C VAL A 96 -9.49 0.42 4.02
N ARG A 97 -9.19 0.22 5.29
CA ARG A 97 -8.00 -0.47 5.78
C ARG A 97 -8.39 -1.22 7.05
N ASP A 98 -7.57 -2.19 7.45
CA ASP A 98 -7.81 -2.91 8.70
C ASP A 98 -7.97 -1.87 9.81
N ARG A 99 -9.05 -1.98 10.60
CA ARG A 99 -9.15 -1.17 11.81
C ARG A 99 -7.92 -1.52 12.63
N ASP A 100 -7.15 -0.52 13.02
CA ASP A 100 -6.14 -0.67 14.06
C ASP A 100 -6.89 -1.19 15.30
N THR A 101 -6.99 -2.50 15.44
CA THR A 101 -7.66 -3.17 16.55
C THR A 101 -6.73 -3.14 17.75
N GLY A 102 -6.33 -1.94 18.17
CA GLY A 102 -5.64 -1.70 19.44
C GLY A 102 -4.45 -2.62 19.75
N LEU A 103 -3.75 -3.17 18.76
CA LEU A 103 -2.53 -3.95 19.00
C LEU A 103 -1.33 -3.01 19.01
N ILE A 104 -1.17 -2.33 20.13
CA ILE A 104 0.12 -1.79 20.61
C ILE A 104 1.18 -2.93 20.74
N GLU A 105 0.81 -4.21 20.57
CA GLU A 105 1.71 -5.37 20.59
C GLU A 105 2.19 -5.87 19.21
N ARG A 106 2.57 -4.98 18.28
CA ARG A 106 3.48 -5.36 17.17
C ARG A 106 4.70 -4.46 17.08
N LEU A 107 5.21 -4.08 18.26
CA LEU A 107 6.56 -3.56 18.41
C LEU A 107 7.54 -4.32 17.52
N ARG A 108 8.30 -3.55 16.74
CA ARG A 108 9.68 -3.84 16.35
C ARG A 108 9.85 -4.91 15.26
N MET A 109 9.85 -4.45 14.01
CA MET A 109 10.87 -4.94 13.08
C MET A 109 12.23 -4.79 13.79
N ARG A 110 12.87 -5.89 14.18
CA ARG A 110 14.27 -5.87 14.65
C ARG A 110 15.13 -5.41 13.48
N PRO A 111 15.89 -4.31 13.59
CA PRO A 111 17.02 -4.11 12.70
C PRO A 111 18.02 -5.22 13.04
N GLN A 112 18.35 -6.09 12.08
CA GLN A 112 19.62 -6.81 12.15
C GLN A 112 20.72 -5.76 11.93
N ALA A 113 21.24 -5.21 13.02
CA ALA A 113 22.47 -4.44 13.01
C ALA A 113 23.36 -5.02 14.12
N THR A 114 24.46 -5.62 13.68
CA THR A 114 25.55 -6.11 14.54
C THR A 114 26.13 -4.97 15.36
N TRP A 115 26.04 -5.04 16.69
CA TRP A 115 26.73 -4.12 17.58
C TRP A 115 28.23 -4.43 17.60
N GLY A 116 29.00 -3.59 16.90
CA GLY A 116 30.43 -3.44 17.12
C GLY A 116 30.68 -2.71 18.45
N ARG A 117 31.32 -3.43 19.36
CA ARG A 117 31.95 -3.01 20.63
C ARG A 117 32.39 -1.53 20.67
N PHE A 118 31.77 -0.73 21.52
CA PHE A 118 32.44 0.41 22.15
C PHE A 118 32.16 0.40 23.66
N ARG A 119 33.23 0.26 24.45
CA ARG A 119 33.24 0.43 25.90
C ARG A 119 33.02 1.93 26.19
N ALA A 120 31.96 2.27 26.91
CA ALA A 120 31.87 3.53 27.63
C ALA A 120 32.27 3.28 29.09
N SER A 121 33.45 3.77 29.49
CA SER A 121 33.84 3.85 30.89
C SER A 121 33.69 5.29 31.37
N SER A 122 32.79 5.46 32.35
CA SER A 122 32.80 6.46 33.42
C SER A 122 32.38 7.90 33.12
N LEU A 123 31.28 8.34 33.74
CA LEU A 123 31.18 9.43 34.75
C LEU A 123 29.71 9.89 34.83
N ARG A 124 28.96 9.33 35.78
CA ARG A 124 28.56 9.88 37.10
C ARG A 124 27.35 10.84 37.01
N GLN A 125 26.26 10.34 37.58
CA GLN A 125 25.10 11.09 38.08
C GLN A 125 25.54 12.21 39.02
N ASP A 126 24.79 13.30 39.04
CA ASP A 126 24.18 13.81 40.27
C ASP A 126 22.95 14.65 39.93
N ASN A 127 21.83 14.27 40.56
CA ASN A 127 20.60 15.07 40.69
C ASN A 127 20.81 16.04 41.87
N HIS A 128 20.17 17.22 41.85
CA HIS A 128 19.39 17.79 42.97
C HIS A 128 18.95 19.24 42.64
N TRP A 129 17.62 19.46 42.68
CA TRP A 129 16.78 20.68 42.66
C TRP A 129 17.15 21.85 41.74
#